data_AF-A0A6P0KER5-F1
#
_entry.id   AF-A0A6P0KER5-F1
#
_cell.length_a   1.000
_cell.length_b   1.000
_cell.length_c   1.000
_cell.angle_alpha   90.00
_cell.angle_beta   90.00
_cell.angle_gamma   90.00
#
_symmetry.space_group_name_H-M   'P 1'
#
loop_
_entity.id
_entity.type
_entity.pdbx_description
1 polymer ?
#
loop_
_entity_poly.entity_id
_entity_poly.type
_entity_poly.pdbx_seq_one_letter_code
_entity_poly.pdbx_strand_id
1 'polypeptide(L)'
;MQLIDHKIIRQTPLPPHTSSLFEYLFAGNGVFVRGVRPGLQVIMPVHLYNMPIRGLSELKPQLKLEPYPIPKDILISIWRQSCLARNDRGLIEILFHIQHRRDGWELRVPEQTQQTWQCQTTQPYHEAIAEFHSHGSGTASFSATDNAEEDGFRLYGIIGRLHTIHPEILIRAGLFGHFLIVPASCVFDLPDFLIDVAVRDQIAYQYYTINHNHHETQL
;
A
#
# COMPACT_ATOMS: atom_id res chain seq x y z
N MET A 1 -4.48 21.99 -15.56
CA MET A 1 -3.89 20.65 -15.30
C MET A 1 -5.03 19.69 -15.05
N GLN A 2 -5.07 18.55 -15.73
CA GLN A 2 -6.17 17.59 -15.61
C GLN A 2 -5.93 16.69 -14.39
N LEU A 3 -6.96 16.43 -13.59
CA LEU A 3 -6.84 15.58 -12.39
C LEU A 3 -6.53 14.13 -12.77
N ILE A 4 -7.26 13.59 -13.76
CA ILE A 4 -7.14 12.21 -14.24
C ILE A 4 -6.96 12.23 -15.76
N ASP A 5 -5.93 11.61 -16.30
CA ASP A 5 -5.67 11.52 -17.75
C ASP A 5 -5.79 10.07 -18.26
N HIS A 6 -5.91 9.90 -19.58
CA HIS A 6 -6.09 8.59 -20.23
C HIS A 6 -5.13 8.47 -21.43
N LYS A 7 -4.32 7.41 -21.46
CA LYS A 7 -3.27 7.23 -22.47
C LYS A 7 -3.35 5.88 -23.15
N ILE A 8 -3.23 5.86 -24.48
CA ILE A 8 -3.12 4.64 -25.28
C ILE A 8 -1.64 4.30 -25.46
N ILE A 9 -1.23 3.11 -25.02
CA ILE A 9 0.17 2.72 -24.97
C ILE A 9 0.55 1.89 -26.20
N ARG A 10 1.15 2.57 -27.19
CA ARG A 10 1.62 1.93 -28.43
C ARG A 10 3.05 1.40 -28.32
N GLN A 11 3.89 2.04 -27.50
CA GLN A 11 5.31 1.71 -27.35
C GLN A 11 5.80 2.01 -25.94
N THR A 12 6.98 1.49 -25.61
CA THR A 12 7.75 1.83 -24.40
C THR A 12 9.06 2.54 -24.80
N PRO A 13 9.61 3.46 -23.97
CA PRO A 13 9.17 3.84 -22.63
C PRO A 13 7.84 4.59 -22.61
N LEU A 14 7.15 4.56 -21.47
CA LEU A 14 5.87 5.25 -21.31
C LEU A 14 6.02 6.77 -21.48
N PRO A 15 4.99 7.45 -22.00
CA PRO A 15 5.00 8.91 -22.03
C PRO A 15 5.12 9.49 -20.61
N PRO A 16 5.62 10.73 -20.46
CA PRO A 16 5.68 11.41 -19.16
C PRO A 16 4.31 11.41 -18.45
N HIS A 17 4.34 11.39 -17.12
CA HIS A 17 3.15 11.60 -16.30
C HIS A 17 2.77 13.09 -16.36
N THR A 18 1.51 13.40 -16.66
CA THR A 18 1.03 14.77 -16.91
C THR A 18 -0.21 15.16 -16.10
N SER A 19 -0.87 14.22 -15.44
CA SER A 19 -2.02 14.51 -14.57
C SER A 19 -1.62 14.89 -13.14
N SER A 20 -2.55 15.45 -12.38
CA SER A 20 -2.34 15.79 -10.97
C SER A 20 -2.50 14.61 -10.01
N LEU A 21 -3.36 13.63 -10.34
CA LEU A 21 -3.66 12.48 -9.47
C LEU A 21 -3.09 11.19 -10.04
N PHE A 22 -3.68 10.72 -11.14
CA PHE A 22 -3.28 9.47 -11.79
C PHE A 22 -3.70 9.44 -13.25
N GLU A 23 -3.26 8.40 -13.96
CA GLU A 23 -3.56 8.21 -15.38
C GLU A 23 -4.00 6.77 -15.64
N TYR A 24 -5.03 6.59 -16.45
CA TYR A 24 -5.35 5.28 -17.01
C TYR A 24 -4.51 5.02 -18.25
N LEU A 25 -3.88 3.85 -18.30
CA LEU A 25 -3.06 3.39 -19.40
C LEU A 25 -3.76 2.21 -20.10
N PHE A 26 -4.19 2.43 -21.33
CA PHE A 26 -4.76 1.40 -22.20
C PHE A 26 -3.62 0.67 -22.91
N ALA A 27 -3.30 -0.51 -22.43
CA ALA A 27 -2.24 -1.38 -22.93
C ALA A 27 -2.82 -2.54 -23.75
N GLY A 28 -1.95 -3.27 -24.45
CA GLY A 28 -2.36 -4.44 -25.21
C GLY A 28 -3.01 -5.52 -24.35
N ASN A 29 -2.53 -5.69 -23.11
CA ASN A 29 -2.97 -6.75 -22.21
C ASN A 29 -3.96 -6.29 -21.12
N GLY A 30 -4.37 -5.02 -21.11
CA GLY A 30 -5.32 -4.54 -20.10
C GLY A 30 -5.39 -3.03 -19.95
N VAL A 31 -6.21 -2.61 -18.99
CA VAL A 31 -6.22 -1.25 -18.45
C VAL A 31 -5.42 -1.25 -17.17
N PHE A 32 -4.48 -0.31 -17.07
CA PHE A 32 -3.68 -0.07 -15.88
C PHE A 32 -3.96 1.33 -15.36
N VAL A 33 -3.70 1.56 -14.09
CA VAL A 33 -3.66 2.89 -13.50
C VAL A 33 -2.24 3.20 -13.04
N ARG A 34 -1.78 4.42 -13.32
CA ARG A 34 -0.45 4.91 -13.00
C ARG A 34 -0.54 6.13 -12.10
N GLY A 35 0.21 6.12 -11.00
CA GLY A 35 0.41 7.27 -10.13
C GLY A 35 1.89 7.56 -9.96
N VAL A 36 2.27 8.84 -9.93
CA VAL A 36 3.65 9.29 -9.72
C VAL A 36 3.68 10.47 -8.75
N ARG A 37 4.51 10.36 -7.71
CA ARG A 37 4.87 11.46 -6.81
C ARG A 37 6.32 11.30 -6.36
N PRO A 38 6.94 12.31 -5.73
CA PRO A 38 8.29 12.16 -5.19
C PRO A 38 8.42 10.92 -4.30
N GLY A 39 9.38 10.05 -4.64
CA GLY A 39 9.70 8.83 -3.91
C GLY A 39 8.76 7.63 -4.13
N LEU A 40 7.63 7.77 -4.84
CA LEU A 40 6.71 6.66 -5.09
C LEU A 40 6.08 6.75 -6.48
N GLN A 41 6.25 5.67 -7.25
CA GLN A 41 5.56 5.46 -8.51
C GLN A 41 4.94 4.06 -8.55
N VAL A 42 3.72 3.98 -9.03
CA VAL A 42 2.98 2.71 -9.17
C VAL A 42 2.35 2.61 -10.55
N ILE A 43 2.34 1.40 -11.09
CA ILE A 43 1.51 0.98 -12.22
C ILE A 43 0.83 -0.29 -11.75
N MET A 44 -0.49 -0.27 -11.62
CA MET A 44 -1.24 -1.46 -11.18
C MET A 44 -2.35 -1.78 -12.18
N PRO A 45 -2.66 -3.07 -12.41
CA PRO A 45 -3.78 -3.43 -13.27
C PRO A 45 -5.09 -2.95 -12.66
N VAL A 46 -6.00 -2.52 -13.52
CA VAL A 46 -7.41 -2.30 -13.21
C VAL A 46 -8.22 -3.45 -13.79
N HIS A 47 -7.86 -3.86 -15.01
CA HIS A 47 -8.46 -4.99 -15.68
C HIS A 47 -7.47 -5.60 -16.68
N LEU A 48 -7.33 -6.92 -16.67
CA LEU A 48 -6.51 -7.64 -17.64
C LEU A 48 -7.40 -8.31 -18.69
N TYR A 49 -7.01 -8.19 -19.95
CA TYR A 49 -7.77 -8.77 -21.05
C TYR A 49 -7.43 -10.25 -21.24
N ASN A 50 -8.45 -11.06 -21.52
CA ASN A 50 -8.25 -12.45 -21.97
C ASN A 50 -7.69 -12.52 -23.40
N MET A 51 -7.94 -11.47 -24.21
CA MET A 51 -7.47 -11.37 -25.60
C MET A 51 -6.74 -10.03 -25.79
N PRO A 52 -5.43 -10.03 -26.10
CA PRO A 52 -4.68 -8.79 -26.25
C PRO A 52 -5.14 -7.94 -27.44
N ILE A 53 -5.14 -6.62 -27.25
CA ILE A 53 -5.39 -5.64 -28.31
C ILE A 53 -4.14 -5.51 -29.18
N ARG A 54 -4.25 -5.92 -30.45
CA ARG A 54 -3.15 -5.84 -31.42
C ARG A 54 -2.69 -4.40 -31.65
N GLY A 55 -1.38 -4.20 -31.73
CA GLY A 55 -0.75 -2.91 -32.01
C GLY A 55 -0.54 -2.01 -30.79
N LEU A 56 -0.87 -2.49 -29.59
CA LEU A 56 -0.54 -1.85 -28.31
C LEU A 56 0.54 -2.65 -27.57
N SER A 57 1.36 -1.98 -26.78
CA SER A 57 2.37 -2.62 -25.93
C SER A 57 1.73 -3.20 -24.68
N GLU A 58 2.26 -4.33 -24.20
CA GLU A 58 1.85 -4.92 -22.92
C GLU A 58 2.54 -4.22 -21.74
N LEU A 59 1.86 -4.18 -20.60
CA LEU A 59 2.40 -3.66 -19.34
C LEU A 59 2.39 -4.72 -18.26
N LYS A 60 3.27 -4.54 -17.27
CA LYS A 60 3.30 -5.34 -16.04
C LYS A 60 3.03 -4.43 -14.84
N PRO A 61 2.47 -4.97 -13.74
CA PRO A 61 2.46 -4.25 -12.48
C PRO A 61 3.87 -3.79 -12.11
N GLN A 62 4.01 -2.56 -11.62
CA GLN A 62 5.28 -2.00 -11.17
C GLN A 62 5.06 -1.17 -9.91
N LEU A 63 5.95 -1.36 -8.94
CA LEU A 63 6.13 -0.47 -7.81
C LEU A 63 7.58 0.01 -7.86
N LYS A 64 7.75 1.33 -7.85
CA LYS A 64 9.06 1.97 -7.77
C LYS A 64 9.07 2.87 -6.54
N LEU A 65 9.99 2.58 -5.64
CA LEU A 65 10.21 3.30 -4.40
C LEU A 65 11.59 3.97 -4.49
N GLU A 66 11.68 5.25 -4.14
CA GLU A 66 12.93 6.00 -4.16
C GLU A 66 13.10 6.85 -2.89
N PRO A 67 14.21 6.67 -2.13
CA PRO A 67 15.19 5.59 -2.29
C PRO A 67 14.58 4.20 -2.02
N TYR A 68 15.28 3.14 -2.39
CA TYR A 68 14.88 1.77 -2.05
C TYR A 68 16.13 0.97 -1.66
N PRO A 69 16.01 0.04 -0.71
CA PRO A 69 14.82 -0.27 0.11
C PRO A 69 14.64 0.68 1.31
N ILE A 70 13.47 0.64 1.95
CA ILE A 70 13.33 1.15 3.32
C ILE A 70 14.16 0.23 4.25
N PRO A 71 15.06 0.77 5.09
CA PRO A 71 15.92 -0.03 5.96
C PRO A 71 15.15 -0.94 6.91
N LYS A 72 15.70 -2.13 7.16
CA LYS A 72 15.11 -3.14 8.07
C LYS A 72 14.87 -2.61 9.48
N ASP A 73 15.69 -1.67 9.93
CA ASP A 73 15.58 -1.06 11.27
C ASP A 73 14.26 -0.31 11.46
N ILE A 74 13.66 0.22 10.39
CA ILE A 74 12.32 0.82 10.43
C ILE A 74 11.28 -0.26 10.75
N LEU A 75 11.32 -1.43 10.09
CA LEU A 75 10.42 -2.55 10.40
C LEU A 75 10.65 -3.12 11.78
N ILE A 76 11.90 -3.25 12.21
CA ILE A 76 12.23 -3.71 13.57
C ILE A 76 11.66 -2.73 14.61
N SER A 77 11.72 -1.42 14.33
CA SER A 77 11.17 -0.39 15.21
C SER A 77 9.64 -0.41 15.24
N ILE A 78 8.98 -0.63 14.10
CA ILE A 78 7.54 -0.87 14.03
C ILE A 78 7.17 -2.07 14.88
N TRP A 79 7.79 -3.23 14.63
CA TRP A 79 7.54 -4.47 15.37
C TRP A 79 7.73 -4.29 16.88
N ARG A 80 8.85 -3.72 17.32
CA ARG A 80 9.13 -3.47 18.75
C ARG A 80 8.06 -2.59 19.39
N GLN A 81 7.71 -1.47 18.76
CA GLN A 81 6.71 -0.55 19.29
C GLN A 81 5.32 -1.20 19.32
N SER A 82 4.95 -1.99 18.31
CA SER A 82 3.70 -2.74 18.31
C SER A 82 3.67 -3.83 19.39
N CYS A 83 4.78 -4.49 19.71
CA CYS A 83 4.85 -5.44 20.83
C CYS A 83 4.71 -4.77 22.20
N LEU A 84 5.13 -3.50 22.32
CA LEU A 84 5.03 -2.68 23.53
C LEU A 84 3.67 -1.98 23.67
N ALA A 85 2.95 -1.75 22.56
CA ALA A 85 1.63 -1.13 22.56
C ALA A 85 0.60 -2.05 23.24
N ARG A 86 0.28 -1.74 24.51
CA ARG A 86 -0.59 -2.57 25.35
C ARG A 86 -1.47 -1.73 26.28
N ASN A 87 -2.61 -2.29 26.65
CA ASN A 87 -3.45 -1.85 27.77
C ASN A 87 -3.73 -3.03 28.71
N ASP A 88 -4.59 -2.84 29.72
CA ASP A 88 -4.97 -3.88 30.69
C ASP A 88 -5.59 -5.14 30.05
N ARG A 89 -6.06 -5.05 28.80
CA ARG A 89 -6.69 -6.15 28.05
C ARG A 89 -5.74 -6.84 27.07
N GLY A 90 -4.49 -6.36 26.93
CA GLY A 90 -3.49 -6.97 26.05
C GLY A 90 -2.95 -6.00 25.00
N LEU A 91 -2.60 -6.54 23.83
CA LEU A 91 -2.08 -5.74 22.70
C LEU A 91 -3.16 -4.81 22.15
N ILE A 92 -2.76 -3.60 21.78
CA ILE A 92 -3.59 -2.61 21.10
C ILE A 92 -2.96 -2.24 19.76
N GLU A 93 -3.78 -1.70 18.85
CA GLU A 93 -3.29 -1.22 17.57
C GLU A 93 -2.50 0.07 17.73
N ILE A 94 -1.45 0.22 16.92
CA ILE A 94 -0.64 1.42 16.82
C ILE A 94 -0.39 1.72 15.35
N LEU A 95 -0.58 2.98 14.97
CA LEU A 95 -0.35 3.53 13.64
C LEU A 95 1.02 4.20 13.56
N PHE A 96 1.63 4.10 12.39
CA PHE A 96 2.93 4.66 12.07
C PHE A 96 2.88 5.33 10.70
N HIS A 97 3.64 6.41 10.57
CA HIS A 97 3.96 7.03 9.29
C HIS A 97 5.44 6.85 8.98
N ILE A 98 5.72 6.48 7.73
CA ILE A 98 7.09 6.35 7.22
C ILE A 98 7.28 7.39 6.12
N GLN A 99 8.39 8.10 6.17
CA GLN A 99 8.78 9.06 5.14
C GLN A 99 10.28 9.05 4.90
N HIS A 100 10.68 9.64 3.77
CA HIS A 100 12.07 9.93 3.49
C HIS A 100 12.30 11.44 3.51
N ARG A 101 13.18 11.91 4.41
CA ARG A 101 13.65 13.30 4.49
C ARG A 101 15.10 13.40 3.99
N ARG A 102 15.70 14.60 4.07
CA ARG A 102 17.10 14.83 3.69
C ARG A 102 18.08 13.92 4.42
N ASP A 103 17.81 13.62 5.69
CA ASP A 103 18.72 12.84 6.56
C ASP A 103 18.42 11.32 6.53
N GLY A 104 17.49 10.88 5.68
CA GLY A 104 17.14 9.47 5.49
C GLY A 104 15.69 9.14 5.84
N TRP A 105 15.45 7.85 6.08
CA TRP A 105 14.15 7.31 6.45
C TRP A 105 13.80 7.65 7.90
N GLU A 106 12.59 8.16 8.10
CA GLU A 106 12.05 8.50 9.42
C GLU A 106 10.76 7.70 9.65
N LEU A 107 10.67 7.12 10.85
CA LEU A 107 9.46 6.51 11.39
C LEU A 107 8.86 7.47 12.42
N ARG A 108 7.58 7.81 12.25
CA ARG A 108 6.84 8.64 13.19
C ARG A 108 5.62 7.88 13.71
N VAL A 109 5.39 7.98 15.01
CA VAL A 109 4.11 7.62 15.63
C VAL A 109 3.31 8.92 15.77
N PRO A 110 2.22 9.13 15.01
CA PRO A 110 1.39 10.31 15.19
C PRO A 110 0.63 10.23 16.52
N GLU A 111 0.16 11.38 17.00
CA GLU A 111 -0.82 11.41 18.09
C GLU A 111 -2.07 10.64 17.66
N GLN A 112 -2.50 9.68 18.47
CA GLN A 112 -3.53 8.73 18.08
C GLN A 112 -4.27 8.18 19.29
N THR A 113 -5.53 7.78 19.07
CA THR A 113 -6.29 6.98 20.01
C THR A 113 -6.18 5.52 19.61
N GLN A 114 -5.91 4.64 20.59
CA GLN A 114 -5.58 3.24 20.35
C GLN A 114 -6.55 2.33 21.10
N GLN A 115 -7.06 1.33 20.40
CA GLN A 115 -7.90 0.26 20.93
C GLN A 115 -7.42 -1.08 20.36
N THR A 116 -8.03 -2.19 20.79
CA THR A 116 -7.58 -3.55 20.40
C THR A 116 -7.70 -3.84 18.90
N TRP A 117 -8.66 -3.21 18.21
CA TRP A 117 -8.98 -3.47 16.80
C TRP A 117 -9.15 -2.18 15.99
N GLN A 118 -8.64 -1.08 16.53
CA GLN A 118 -8.75 0.22 15.89
C GLN A 118 -7.69 1.17 16.44
N CYS A 119 -7.03 1.90 15.55
CA CYS A 119 -6.30 3.11 15.88
C CYS A 119 -6.73 4.25 14.97
N GLN A 120 -6.86 5.46 15.52
CA GLN A 120 -7.24 6.64 14.76
C GLN A 120 -6.34 7.81 15.11
N THR A 121 -5.90 8.55 14.09
CA THR A 121 -5.15 9.79 14.25
C THR A 121 -5.89 10.96 13.63
N THR A 122 -5.81 12.13 14.27
CA THR A 122 -6.30 13.40 13.73
C THR A 122 -5.23 14.16 12.96
N GLN A 123 -4.01 13.60 12.86
CA GLN A 123 -2.85 14.20 12.21
C GLN A 123 -2.55 13.46 10.90
N PRO A 124 -3.35 13.65 9.83
CA PRO A 124 -3.07 13.01 8.55
C PRO A 124 -1.71 13.47 8.04
N TYR A 125 -0.92 12.53 7.53
CA TYR A 125 0.42 12.83 7.06
C TYR A 125 0.52 12.68 5.55
N HIS A 126 0.18 13.75 4.83
CA HIS A 126 0.14 13.77 3.38
C HIS A 126 1.50 13.48 2.71
N GLU A 127 2.60 13.78 3.40
CA GLU A 127 3.98 13.49 2.97
C GLU A 127 4.42 12.04 3.26
N ALA A 128 3.63 11.26 4.03
CA ALA A 128 3.96 9.88 4.34
C ALA A 128 4.07 9.06 3.05
N ILE A 129 5.22 8.39 2.86
CA ILE A 129 5.41 7.40 1.79
C ILE A 129 4.61 6.14 2.10
N ALA A 130 4.59 5.74 3.37
CA ALA A 130 3.82 4.61 3.84
C ALA A 130 3.09 4.92 5.15
N GLU A 131 1.93 4.32 5.32
CA GLU A 131 1.20 4.23 6.57
C GLU A 131 1.13 2.77 7.00
N PHE A 132 1.40 2.51 8.28
CA PHE A 132 1.44 1.17 8.83
C PHE A 132 0.63 1.12 10.10
N HIS A 133 -0.13 0.05 10.33
CA HIS A 133 -0.71 -0.21 11.63
C HIS A 133 -0.52 -1.65 12.05
N SER A 134 -0.64 -1.89 13.35
CA SER A 134 -0.54 -3.24 13.91
C SER A 134 -1.89 -3.80 14.28
N HIS A 135 -2.12 -5.09 14.01
CA HIS A 135 -3.31 -5.82 14.46
C HIS A 135 -3.12 -6.55 15.79
N GLY A 136 -2.04 -6.28 16.53
CA GLY A 136 -1.75 -6.94 17.80
C GLY A 136 -1.66 -8.47 17.64
N SER A 137 -2.62 -9.20 18.22
CA SER A 137 -2.71 -10.66 18.09
C SER A 137 -3.38 -11.13 16.79
N GLY A 138 -4.06 -10.26 16.05
CA GLY A 138 -4.73 -10.58 14.78
C GLY A 138 -3.77 -10.88 13.64
N THR A 139 -4.28 -11.42 12.53
CA THR A 139 -3.54 -11.65 11.29
C THR A 139 -3.18 -10.34 10.59
N ALA A 140 -2.09 -10.34 9.82
CA ALA A 140 -1.83 -9.23 8.90
C ALA A 140 -2.72 -9.36 7.66
N SER A 141 -3.86 -8.66 7.67
CA SER A 141 -4.89 -8.75 6.62
C SER A 141 -5.72 -7.47 6.59
N PHE A 142 -5.97 -6.90 5.41
CA PHE A 142 -6.78 -5.70 5.28
C PHE A 142 -8.29 -5.99 5.44
N SER A 143 -8.96 -5.20 6.27
CA SER A 143 -10.41 -5.23 6.50
C SER A 143 -11.17 -4.30 5.55
N ALA A 144 -12.51 -4.39 5.58
CA ALA A 144 -13.38 -3.45 4.86
C ALA A 144 -13.28 -2.01 5.39
N THR A 145 -12.94 -1.82 6.67
CA THR A 145 -12.71 -0.50 7.26
C THR A 145 -11.41 0.10 6.74
N ASP A 146 -10.31 -0.66 6.77
CA ASP A 146 -9.01 -0.21 6.23
C ASP A 146 -9.16 0.19 4.76
N ASN A 147 -9.86 -0.64 3.99
CA ASN A 147 -10.25 -0.37 2.61
C ASN A 147 -10.96 0.97 2.38
N ALA A 148 -11.83 1.39 3.30
CA ALA A 148 -12.61 2.62 3.19
C ALA A 148 -11.83 3.85 3.65
N GLU A 149 -10.94 3.70 4.63
CA GLU A 149 -10.15 4.79 5.22
C GLU A 149 -8.83 5.05 4.46
N GLU A 150 -8.26 4.04 3.80
CA GLU A 150 -6.96 4.09 3.10
C GLU A 150 -7.08 4.53 1.62
N ASP A 151 -7.69 5.68 1.35
CA ASP A 151 -8.01 6.11 -0.02
C ASP A 151 -6.88 6.88 -0.74
N GLY A 152 -5.85 7.33 -0.03
CA GLY A 152 -4.76 8.15 -0.60
C GLY A 152 -3.75 7.39 -1.47
N PHE A 153 -2.89 8.13 -2.18
CA PHE A 153 -1.75 7.56 -2.91
C PHE A 153 -0.54 7.35 -1.98
N ARG A 154 -0.41 6.16 -1.40
CA ARG A 154 0.73 5.75 -0.55
C ARG A 154 0.83 4.22 -0.46
N LEU A 155 1.85 3.73 0.23
CA LEU A 155 1.92 2.34 0.66
C LEU A 155 1.16 2.16 1.97
N TYR A 156 0.41 1.07 2.10
CA TYR A 156 -0.26 0.69 3.34
C TYR A 156 0.26 -0.66 3.78
N GLY A 157 0.51 -0.82 5.07
CA GLY A 157 1.03 -2.09 5.60
C GLY A 157 0.48 -2.44 6.96
N ILE A 158 0.31 -3.74 7.18
CA ILE A 158 -0.18 -4.28 8.44
C ILE A 158 0.88 -5.20 9.00
N ILE A 159 1.17 -5.07 10.30
CA ILE A 159 1.93 -6.06 11.07
C ILE A 159 1.01 -6.78 12.06
N GLY A 160 1.05 -8.12 12.06
CA GLY A 160 0.15 -8.95 12.86
C GLY A 160 0.86 -10.10 13.56
N ARG A 161 0.09 -10.90 14.30
CA ARG A 161 0.53 -12.08 15.05
C ARG A 161 1.74 -11.80 15.96
N LEU A 162 1.71 -10.64 16.62
CA LEU A 162 2.82 -10.15 17.46
C LEU A 162 3.05 -10.97 18.74
N HIS A 163 2.13 -11.89 19.07
CA HIS A 163 2.23 -12.84 20.17
C HIS A 163 3.01 -14.12 19.79
N THR A 164 3.47 -14.23 18.54
CA THR A 164 4.17 -15.40 18.01
C THR A 164 5.65 -15.10 17.75
N ILE A 165 6.45 -16.15 17.57
CA ILE A 165 7.87 -16.03 17.17
C ILE A 165 8.05 -15.61 15.69
N HIS A 166 6.98 -15.67 14.90
CA HIS A 166 6.96 -15.37 13.47
C HIS A 166 5.81 -14.39 13.17
N PRO A 167 5.95 -13.10 13.56
CA PRO A 167 4.96 -12.09 13.22
C PRO A 167 4.77 -11.97 11.71
N GLU A 168 3.61 -11.48 11.30
CA GLU A 168 3.20 -11.38 9.90
C GLU A 168 3.29 -9.95 9.40
N ILE A 169 3.57 -9.79 8.11
CA ILE A 169 3.49 -8.51 7.41
C ILE A 169 2.73 -8.68 6.09
N LEU A 170 1.87 -7.71 5.78
CA LEU A 170 1.20 -7.59 4.48
C LEU A 170 1.28 -6.14 4.02
N ILE A 171 1.59 -5.91 2.74
CA ILE A 171 1.70 -4.57 2.16
C ILE A 171 0.85 -4.47 0.90
N ARG A 172 0.22 -3.32 0.71
CA ARG A 172 -0.39 -2.91 -0.55
C ARG A 172 0.05 -1.52 -0.97
N ALA A 173 0.14 -1.29 -2.27
CA ALA A 173 0.13 0.06 -2.81
C ALA A 173 -1.32 0.50 -3.01
N GLY A 174 -1.69 1.67 -2.48
CA GLY A 174 -2.97 2.31 -2.76
C GLY A 174 -2.80 3.51 -3.69
N LEU A 175 -3.76 3.72 -4.58
CA LEU A 175 -3.85 4.84 -5.51
C LEU A 175 -5.33 5.19 -5.71
N PHE A 176 -5.88 6.06 -4.86
CA PHE A 176 -7.24 6.62 -5.03
C PHE A 176 -8.32 5.55 -5.22
N GLY A 177 -8.36 4.57 -4.31
CA GLY A 177 -9.31 3.45 -4.35
C GLY A 177 -8.87 2.25 -5.20
N HIS A 178 -7.75 2.33 -5.91
CA HIS A 178 -7.10 1.19 -6.55
C HIS A 178 -6.01 0.63 -5.63
N PHE A 179 -5.98 -0.70 -5.47
CA PHE A 179 -5.03 -1.37 -4.60
C PHE A 179 -4.29 -2.49 -5.33
N LEU A 180 -3.02 -2.66 -4.99
CA LEU A 180 -2.15 -3.73 -5.46
C LEU A 180 -1.39 -4.32 -4.27
N ILE A 181 -1.62 -5.60 -3.93
CA ILE A 181 -0.81 -6.33 -2.96
C ILE A 181 0.60 -6.50 -3.52
N VAL A 182 1.62 -6.18 -2.73
CA VAL A 182 3.03 -6.30 -3.14
C VAL A 182 3.81 -7.12 -2.11
N PRO A 183 4.81 -7.91 -2.54
CA PRO A 183 5.76 -8.51 -1.61
C PRO A 183 6.38 -7.42 -0.72
N ALA A 184 6.54 -7.73 0.57
CA ALA A 184 7.15 -6.80 1.52
C ALA A 184 8.60 -6.46 1.15
N SER A 185 9.29 -7.41 0.50
CA SER A 185 10.62 -7.22 -0.06
C SER A 185 10.67 -6.21 -1.22
N CYS A 186 9.54 -5.85 -1.85
CA CYS A 186 9.51 -4.75 -2.83
C CYS A 186 9.52 -3.36 -2.16
N VAL A 187 9.43 -3.30 -0.83
CA VAL A 187 9.40 -2.05 -0.06
C VAL A 187 10.55 -1.96 0.93
N PHE A 188 10.83 -3.05 1.64
CA PHE A 188 11.82 -3.09 2.73
C PHE A 188 12.97 -4.03 2.45
N ASP A 189 14.11 -3.76 3.10
CA ASP A 189 15.09 -4.79 3.43
C ASP A 189 14.43 -5.65 4.52
N LEU A 190 13.81 -6.76 4.11
CA LEU A 190 12.91 -7.52 4.97
C LEU A 190 13.69 -8.34 6.01
N PRO A 191 13.42 -8.19 7.32
CA PRO A 191 13.95 -9.09 8.34
C PRO A 191 13.43 -10.53 8.19
N ASP A 192 14.32 -11.51 8.34
CA ASP A 192 14.01 -12.95 8.17
C ASP A 192 12.95 -13.51 9.14
N PHE A 193 12.72 -12.83 10.28
CA PHE A 193 11.75 -13.29 11.28
C PHE A 193 10.30 -12.93 10.92
N LEU A 194 10.08 -12.01 9.97
CA LEU A 194 8.75 -11.62 9.51
C LEU A 194 8.28 -12.54 8.39
N ILE A 195 7.04 -13.03 8.52
CA ILE A 195 6.37 -13.80 7.48
C ILE A 195 5.67 -12.83 6.53
N ASP A 196 6.14 -12.77 5.29
CA ASP A 196 5.47 -12.06 4.21
C ASP A 196 4.22 -12.84 3.76
N VAL A 197 3.05 -12.32 4.14
CA VAL A 197 1.75 -12.92 3.82
C VAL A 197 1.51 -12.93 2.32
N ALA A 198 1.97 -11.92 1.58
CA ALA A 198 1.76 -11.84 0.13
C ALA A 198 2.44 -13.00 -0.59
N VAL A 199 3.64 -13.38 -0.15
CA VAL A 199 4.41 -14.50 -0.69
C VAL A 199 3.87 -15.83 -0.20
N ARG A 200 3.64 -15.98 1.10
CA ARG A 200 3.15 -17.23 1.71
C ARG A 200 1.83 -17.69 1.08
N ASP A 201 0.88 -16.77 0.95
CA ASP A 201 -0.47 -17.08 0.50
C ASP A 201 -0.63 -16.94 -1.02
N GLN A 202 0.47 -16.67 -1.74
CA GLN A 202 0.51 -16.52 -3.20
C GLN A 202 -0.48 -15.46 -3.71
N ILE A 203 -0.62 -14.37 -2.94
CA ILE A 203 -1.50 -13.25 -3.24
C ILE A 203 -0.74 -12.00 -3.71
N ALA A 204 0.59 -12.10 -3.88
CA ALA A 204 1.39 -11.06 -4.48
C ALA A 204 0.84 -10.65 -5.86
N TYR A 205 0.75 -9.34 -6.09
CA TYR A 205 0.18 -8.70 -7.28
C TYR A 205 -1.32 -8.93 -7.49
N GLN A 206 -2.05 -9.45 -6.50
CA GLN A 206 -3.51 -9.33 -6.49
C GLN A 206 -3.89 -7.84 -6.46
N TYR A 207 -4.86 -7.47 -7.29
CA TYR A 207 -5.33 -6.10 -7.43
C TYR A 207 -6.84 -6.04 -7.33
N TYR A 208 -7.35 -4.94 -6.80
CA TYR A 208 -8.78 -4.69 -6.67
C TYR A 208 -9.04 -3.19 -6.65
N THR A 209 -10.29 -2.80 -6.90
CA THR A 209 -10.75 -1.42 -6.85
C THR A 209 -11.97 -1.35 -5.94
N ILE A 210 -12.05 -0.31 -5.13
CA ILE A 210 -13.18 -0.08 -4.24
C ILE A 210 -13.99 1.08 -4.79
N ASN A 211 -15.25 0.81 -5.11
CA ASN A 211 -16.18 1.84 -5.56
C ASN A 211 -16.87 2.44 -4.32
N HIS A 212 -16.68 3.74 -4.07
CA HIS A 212 -17.42 4.45 -3.03
C HIS A 212 -18.91 4.70 -3.39
N ASN A 213 -19.38 4.22 -4.56
CA ASN A 213 -20.75 4.41 -5.06
C ASN A 213 -21.68 3.23 -4.73
N HIS A 214 -21.78 2.83 -3.47
CA HIS A 214 -22.92 2.05 -2.97
C HIS A 214 -23.61 2.82 -1.83
N HIS A 215 -24.33 3.88 -2.21
CA HIS A 215 -25.66 4.01 -1.62
C HIS A 215 -26.49 2.87 -2.20
N GLU A 216 -26.95 1.97 -1.34
CA GLU A 216 -27.98 0.99 -1.68
C GLU A 216 -29.16 1.71 -2.34
N THR A 217 -29.27 1.59 -3.66
CA THR A 217 -30.59 1.68 -4.29
C THR A 217 -31.17 0.28 -4.20
N GLN A 218 -31.90 0.01 -3.12
CA GLN A 218 -32.88 -1.06 -3.10
C GLN A 218 -33.86 -0.80 -4.25
N LEU A 219 -33.93 -1.74 -5.19
CA LEU A 219 -35.08 -1.98 -6.06
C LEU A 219 -35.60 -3.38 -5.76
#